data_AF-A0A449AWF5-F1
#
_entry.id   AF-A0A449AWF5-F1
#
_cell.length_a   1.000
_cell.length_b   1.000
_cell.length_c   1.000
_cell.angle_alpha   90.00
_cell.angle_beta   90.00
_cell.angle_gamma   90.00
#
_symmetry.space_group_name_H-M   'P 1'
#
loop_
_entity.id
_entity.type
_entity.pdbx_description
1 polymer ?
#
loop_
_entity_poly.entity_id
_entity_poly.type
_entity_poly.pdbx_seq_one_letter_code
_entity_poly.pdbx_strand_id
1 'polypeptide(L)'
;MKKKIKFLSLLSLTSLGAVTPMFFASACNNKQEEAKIIRMHLGDPYSKQDVIKANLENHFNSYLKSQDLNYKVAIEFTEDDNYATVKEKILKKEIDLGFVSAGSTYHSKEEMSISGIYPLVQTYTRKFAGEIKNAGYVDGSATDPLRVSAANEEAIFKSKPRQDWNNEGDLGMDFDGAIYRKVYDAEDALVPYQRGLFVIVATPDMTQEIVKAWNEKDLTSFVSYGLGIGSADSGSKYLLPEALMKKHFGKQFLSFKDLQAKYSEKVIKTKTKKANDQKNENIHIFMDNEGFYGYSKVESNDPYTPSAETRPGQEISFLTVTEKLPYNVALVNSKTIPTDVAKALGQAFVELQKGDNSWGATQGFNSYAVIENPEDAYWKVLKETLG
;
A
#
# COMPACT_ATOMS: atom_id res chain seq x y z
N MET A 1 5.58 66.49 23.67
CA MET A 1 6.21 67.80 23.39
C MET A 1 6.47 67.88 21.88
N LYS A 2 5.88 68.91 21.24
CA LYS A 2 6.24 69.54 19.95
C LYS A 2 6.21 68.74 18.62
N LYS A 3 5.11 69.02 17.88
CA LYS A 3 5.01 69.21 16.41
C LYS A 3 6.31 69.66 15.73
N LYS A 4 6.55 69.23 14.48
CA LYS A 4 6.82 70.16 13.35
C LYS A 4 6.36 69.59 12.00
N ILE A 5 5.39 70.31 11.45
CA ILE A 5 5.00 70.41 10.04
C ILE A 5 6.07 71.23 9.30
N LYS A 6 6.37 70.88 8.04
CA LYS A 6 6.82 71.84 7.02
C LYS A 6 6.18 71.52 5.66
N PHE A 7 5.19 72.34 5.31
CA PHE A 7 4.96 72.98 4.01
C PHE A 7 6.28 73.60 3.48
N LEU A 8 6.58 73.91 2.21
CA LEU A 8 5.88 74.35 0.98
C LEU A 8 7.01 74.19 -0.10
N SER A 9 6.80 73.93 -1.40
CA SER A 9 6.42 74.97 -2.37
C SER A 9 6.19 74.41 -3.78
N LEU A 10 5.18 74.98 -4.43
CA LEU A 10 4.89 74.98 -5.86
C LEU A 10 6.10 75.34 -6.73
N LEU A 11 6.17 74.72 -7.91
CA LEU A 11 6.50 75.40 -9.17
C LEU A 11 5.84 74.68 -10.34
N SER A 12 4.86 75.36 -10.92
CA SER A 12 4.22 75.06 -12.20
C SER A 12 5.15 75.43 -13.35
N LEU A 13 5.29 74.57 -14.36
CA LEU A 13 5.55 75.03 -15.72
C LEU A 13 5.02 74.03 -16.76
N THR A 14 4.14 74.57 -17.59
CA THR A 14 3.51 74.02 -18.79
C THR A 14 4.52 73.83 -19.93
N SER A 15 4.41 72.73 -20.68
CA SER A 15 4.73 72.74 -22.11
C SER A 15 3.97 71.69 -22.91
N LEU A 16 3.40 72.21 -23.99
CA LEU A 16 2.78 71.63 -25.17
C LEU A 16 3.25 70.23 -25.62
N GLY A 17 2.25 69.40 -25.94
CA GLY A 17 1.97 69.01 -27.34
C GLY A 17 3.02 68.20 -28.10
N ALA A 18 2.87 66.88 -28.08
CA ALA A 18 3.19 66.01 -29.21
C ALA A 18 2.20 64.83 -29.23
N VAL A 19 1.22 64.89 -30.13
CA VAL A 19 0.33 63.78 -30.45
C VAL A 19 1.13 62.81 -31.31
N THR A 20 1.71 61.78 -30.70
CA THR A 20 2.22 60.63 -31.43
C THR A 20 1.04 59.72 -31.79
N PRO A 21 0.96 59.24 -33.04
CA PRO A 21 -0.02 58.23 -33.38
C PRO A 21 0.32 56.96 -32.59
N MET A 22 -0.54 56.60 -31.64
CA MET A 22 -0.54 55.26 -31.08
C MET A 22 -0.85 54.31 -32.23
N PHE A 23 0.18 53.65 -32.73
CA PHE A 23 0.01 52.37 -33.38
C PHE A 23 -0.67 51.45 -32.36
N PHE A 24 -1.97 51.25 -32.53
CA PHE A 24 -2.62 50.05 -32.03
C PHE A 24 -1.99 48.87 -32.77
N ALA A 25 -0.83 48.45 -32.29
CA ALA A 25 -0.43 47.07 -32.46
C ALA A 25 -1.50 46.27 -31.71
N SER A 26 -2.45 45.71 -32.44
CA SER A 26 -3.14 44.50 -32.02
C SER A 26 -2.06 43.45 -31.80
N ALA A 27 -1.44 43.49 -30.62
CA ALA A 27 -0.80 42.33 -30.06
C ALA A 27 -1.93 41.33 -29.88
N CYS A 28 -2.01 40.36 -30.80
CA CYS A 28 -2.59 39.06 -30.50
C CYS A 28 -1.84 38.56 -29.26
N ASN A 29 -2.39 38.90 -28.10
CA ASN A 29 -2.01 38.35 -26.83
C ASN A 29 -2.52 36.92 -26.89
N ASN A 30 -1.74 36.04 -27.53
CA ASN A 30 -1.76 34.62 -27.21
C ASN A 30 -1.33 34.56 -25.74
N LYS A 31 -2.27 34.81 -24.82
CA LYS A 31 -2.14 34.36 -23.45
C LYS A 31 -2.02 32.86 -23.57
N GLN A 32 -0.77 32.39 -23.63
CA GLN A 32 -0.47 30.98 -23.50
C GLN A 32 -1.02 30.60 -22.13
N GLU A 33 -2.17 29.94 -22.12
CA GLU A 33 -2.87 29.58 -20.91
C GLU A 33 -1.90 28.74 -20.08
N GLU A 34 -1.55 29.20 -18.88
CA GLU A 34 -0.58 28.50 -18.05
C GLU A 34 -1.11 27.09 -17.74
N ALA A 35 -0.25 26.08 -17.96
CA ALA A 35 -0.63 24.69 -17.73
C ALA A 35 -1.04 24.49 -16.27
N LYS A 36 -2.19 23.85 -16.06
CA LYS A 36 -2.67 23.52 -14.71
C LYS A 36 -1.79 22.43 -14.09
N ILE A 37 -1.45 22.58 -12.81
CA ILE A 37 -0.59 21.65 -12.09
C ILE A 37 -1.43 20.57 -11.40
N ILE A 38 -1.10 19.31 -11.65
CA ILE A 38 -1.57 18.11 -10.94
C ILE A 38 -0.50 17.76 -9.90
N ARG A 39 -0.87 17.80 -8.62
CA ARG A 39 0.03 17.44 -7.52
C ARG A 39 -0.11 15.96 -7.21
N MET A 40 0.95 15.19 -7.42
CA MET A 40 1.01 13.78 -7.08
C MET A 40 1.86 13.56 -5.85
N HIS A 41 1.35 12.75 -4.93
CA HIS A 41 2.10 12.33 -3.75
C HIS A 41 2.43 10.85 -3.84
N LEU A 42 3.72 10.53 -3.88
CA LEU A 42 4.21 9.16 -4.05
C LEU A 42 5.10 8.78 -2.86
N GLY A 43 5.12 7.50 -2.51
CA GLY A 43 6.06 6.97 -1.51
C GLY A 43 7.50 7.12 -1.99
N ASP A 44 8.41 7.44 -1.07
CA ASP A 44 9.82 7.67 -1.37
C ASP A 44 10.50 6.39 -1.91
N PRO A 45 11.21 6.44 -3.05
CA PRO A 45 12.04 5.33 -3.47
C PRO A 45 13.28 5.17 -2.57
N TYR A 46 13.77 3.94 -2.42
CA TYR A 46 14.96 3.65 -1.61
C TYR A 46 16.25 4.33 -2.08
N SER A 47 16.31 4.81 -3.33
CA SER A 47 17.48 5.52 -3.88
C SER A 47 17.11 6.34 -5.12
N LYS A 48 18.00 7.26 -5.54
CA LYS A 48 17.90 8.02 -6.79
C LYS A 48 16.61 8.85 -6.94
N GLN A 49 16.12 9.38 -5.83
CA GLN A 49 14.88 10.15 -5.74
C GLN A 49 14.75 11.23 -6.83
N ASP A 50 15.74 12.10 -7.00
CA ASP A 50 15.71 13.18 -8.00
C ASP A 50 15.61 12.67 -9.45
N VAL A 51 16.34 11.60 -9.76
CA VAL A 51 16.34 11.00 -11.11
C VAL A 51 15.00 10.34 -11.40
N ILE A 52 14.48 9.58 -10.43
CA ILE A 52 13.17 8.93 -10.55
C ILE A 52 12.07 9.99 -10.69
N LYS A 53 12.11 11.05 -9.88
CA LYS A 53 11.16 12.16 -9.95
C LYS A 53 11.17 12.79 -11.33
N ALA A 54 12.34 13.21 -11.82
CA ALA A 54 12.47 13.87 -13.11
C ALA A 54 11.96 12.97 -14.27
N ASN A 55 12.29 11.67 -14.23
CA ASN A 55 11.84 10.73 -15.25
C ASN A 55 10.32 10.55 -15.25
N LEU A 56 9.71 10.39 -14.07
CA LEU A 56 8.26 10.28 -13.95
C LEU A 56 7.55 11.55 -14.40
N GLU A 57 7.98 12.72 -13.92
CA GLU A 57 7.40 14.00 -14.33
C GLU A 57 7.50 14.18 -15.85
N ASN A 58 8.66 13.88 -16.45
CA ASN A 58 8.84 13.95 -17.89
C ASN A 58 7.92 12.98 -18.64
N HIS A 59 7.76 11.74 -18.15
CA HIS A 59 6.87 10.74 -18.73
C HIS A 59 5.42 11.23 -18.73
N PHE A 60 4.88 11.60 -17.57
CA PHE A 60 3.50 12.09 -17.47
C PHE A 60 3.26 13.36 -18.28
N ASN A 61 4.19 14.33 -18.22
CA ASN A 61 4.05 15.59 -18.95
C ASN A 61 4.11 15.39 -20.46
N SER A 62 4.98 14.50 -20.94
CA SER A 62 5.05 14.15 -22.36
C SER A 62 3.78 13.44 -22.81
N TYR A 63 3.26 12.53 -21.98
CA TYR A 63 2.03 11.82 -22.26
C TYR A 63 0.84 12.77 -22.36
N LEU A 64 0.62 13.61 -21.34
CA LEU A 64 -0.48 14.58 -21.33
C LEU A 64 -0.41 15.53 -22.55
N LYS A 65 0.79 16.01 -22.88
CA LYS A 65 1.00 16.84 -24.08
C LYS A 65 0.66 16.10 -25.38
N SER A 66 0.98 14.80 -25.47
CA SER A 66 0.62 13.99 -26.65
C SER A 66 -0.89 13.83 -26.85
N GLN A 67 -1.66 13.99 -25.77
CA GLN A 67 -3.13 13.97 -25.76
C GLN A 67 -3.75 15.37 -25.92
N ASP A 68 -2.96 16.40 -26.24
CA ASP A 68 -3.38 17.81 -26.33
C ASP A 68 -3.98 18.36 -25.02
N LEU A 69 -3.51 17.86 -23.87
CA LEU A 69 -3.96 18.29 -22.55
C LEU A 69 -2.97 19.30 -21.94
N ASN A 70 -3.45 20.51 -21.65
CA ASN A 70 -2.64 21.58 -21.05
C ASN A 70 -2.49 21.44 -19.52
N TYR A 71 -1.85 20.34 -19.10
CA TYR A 71 -1.59 20.01 -17.70
C TYR A 71 -0.11 19.67 -17.50
N LYS A 72 0.36 19.88 -16.27
CA LYS A 72 1.66 19.43 -15.80
C LYS A 72 1.53 18.64 -14.52
N VAL A 73 2.34 17.62 -14.37
CA VAL A 73 2.48 16.82 -13.17
C VAL A 73 3.67 17.33 -12.37
N ALA A 74 3.43 17.56 -11.07
CA ALA A 74 4.46 17.82 -10.08
C ALA A 74 4.39 16.71 -9.02
N ILE A 75 5.51 16.01 -8.82
CA ILE A 75 5.62 14.89 -7.90
C ILE A 75 6.30 15.35 -6.62
N GLU A 76 5.66 15.04 -5.50
CA GLU A 76 6.29 15.06 -4.18
C GLU A 76 6.49 13.63 -3.72
N PHE A 77 7.72 13.31 -3.29
CA PHE A 77 7.99 12.06 -2.60
C PHE A 77 7.87 12.26 -1.09
N THR A 78 7.37 11.25 -0.39
CA THR A 78 7.26 11.29 1.06
C THR A 78 7.68 10.00 1.70
N GLU A 79 8.33 10.16 2.85
CA GLU A 79 8.59 9.08 3.79
C GLU A 79 7.31 8.62 4.52
N ASP A 80 6.21 9.37 4.42
CA ASP A 80 4.93 9.01 5.04
C ASP A 80 4.27 7.87 4.26
N ASP A 81 4.48 6.64 4.74
CA ASP A 81 3.82 5.42 4.26
C ASP A 81 2.37 5.29 4.76
N ASN A 82 1.86 6.27 5.51
CA ASN A 82 0.51 6.24 6.04
C ASN A 82 -0.53 6.60 4.97
N TYR A 83 -1.17 5.57 4.43
CA TYR A 83 -2.27 5.71 3.48
C TYR A 83 -3.45 6.55 3.98
N ALA A 84 -3.64 6.70 5.30
CA ALA A 84 -4.66 7.58 5.84
C ALA A 84 -4.31 9.06 5.59
N THR A 85 -3.05 9.45 5.75
CA THR A 85 -2.58 10.81 5.46
C THR A 85 -2.76 11.14 3.98
N VAL A 86 -2.36 10.24 3.09
CA VAL A 86 -2.51 10.42 1.63
C VAL A 86 -3.98 10.65 1.27
N LYS A 87 -4.89 9.82 1.79
CA LYS A 87 -6.33 9.97 1.58
C LYS A 87 -6.84 11.32 2.10
N GLU A 88 -6.43 11.73 3.31
CA GLU A 88 -6.82 13.00 3.92
C GLU A 88 -6.36 14.21 3.10
N LYS A 89 -5.14 14.17 2.56
CA LYS A 89 -4.62 15.23 1.68
C LYS A 89 -5.43 15.35 0.38
N ILE A 90 -5.89 14.23 -0.19
CA ILE A 90 -6.79 14.26 -1.38
C ILE A 90 -8.16 14.84 -1.02
N LEU A 91 -8.73 14.47 0.15
CA LEU A 91 -9.99 15.02 0.67
C LEU A 91 -9.90 16.54 0.86
N LYS A 92 -8.78 17.02 1.42
CA LYS A 92 -8.47 18.45 1.60
C LYS A 92 -8.05 19.16 0.33
N LYS A 93 -7.90 18.45 -0.80
CA LYS A 93 -7.40 18.97 -2.08
C LYS A 93 -6.00 19.59 -1.99
N GLU A 94 -5.18 19.11 -1.05
CA GLU A 94 -3.76 19.46 -0.92
C GLU A 94 -2.92 18.76 -1.98
N ILE A 95 -3.36 17.57 -2.40
CA ILE A 95 -2.84 16.81 -3.52
C ILE A 95 -4.00 16.33 -4.38
N ASP A 96 -3.72 15.97 -5.63
CA ASP A 96 -4.73 15.59 -6.60
C ASP A 96 -4.75 14.08 -6.87
N LEU A 97 -3.60 13.41 -6.65
CA LEU A 97 -3.44 11.96 -6.79
C LEU A 97 -2.46 11.40 -5.76
N GLY A 98 -2.75 10.20 -5.26
CA GLY A 98 -1.85 9.42 -4.40
C GLY A 98 -2.29 7.97 -4.28
N PHE A 99 -1.37 7.08 -3.90
CA PHE A 99 -1.64 5.65 -3.75
C PHE A 99 -2.03 5.29 -2.32
N VAL A 100 -3.05 4.45 -2.17
CA VAL A 100 -3.55 3.97 -0.88
C VAL A 100 -3.76 2.46 -0.91
N SER A 101 -3.73 1.80 0.24
CA SER A 101 -4.14 0.40 0.35
C SER A 101 -5.66 0.26 0.30
N ALA A 102 -6.15 -0.89 -0.15
CA ALA A 102 -7.58 -1.18 -0.11
C ALA A 102 -8.17 -1.24 1.30
N GLY A 103 -7.36 -1.58 2.31
CA GLY A 103 -7.81 -1.55 3.71
C GLY A 103 -8.15 -0.15 4.20
N SER A 104 -7.35 0.86 3.83
CA SER A 104 -7.54 2.24 4.33
C SER A 104 -8.73 2.98 3.70
N THR A 105 -9.30 2.44 2.62
CA THR A 105 -10.45 3.01 1.91
C THR A 105 -11.77 2.34 2.27
N TYR A 106 -11.75 1.11 2.81
CA TYR A 106 -12.94 0.30 3.05
C TYR A 106 -14.03 1.04 3.86
N HIS A 107 -13.65 1.69 4.95
CA HIS A 107 -14.58 2.44 5.80
C HIS A 107 -14.89 3.88 5.31
N SER A 108 -14.28 4.32 4.21
CA SER A 108 -14.41 5.70 3.69
C SER A 108 -15.12 5.79 2.34
N LYS A 109 -15.73 4.71 1.84
CA LYS A 109 -16.40 4.71 0.52
C LYS A 109 -17.39 5.87 0.34
N GLU A 110 -18.28 6.06 1.32
CA GLU A 110 -19.32 7.10 1.25
C GLU A 110 -18.71 8.52 1.26
N GLU A 111 -17.79 8.79 2.18
CA GLU A 111 -17.07 10.06 2.27
C GLU A 111 -16.32 10.39 0.98
N MET A 112 -15.64 9.39 0.40
CA MET A 112 -14.93 9.51 -0.87
C MET A 112 -15.89 9.83 -2.02
N SER A 113 -17.01 9.11 -2.11
CA SER A 113 -18.03 9.33 -3.14
C SER A 113 -18.60 10.75 -3.09
N ILE A 114 -19.00 11.24 -1.91
CA ILE A 114 -19.49 12.62 -1.71
C ILE A 114 -18.42 13.66 -2.10
N SER A 115 -17.16 13.35 -1.81
CA SER A 115 -16.02 14.21 -2.11
C SER A 115 -15.61 14.18 -3.59
N GLY A 116 -16.19 13.28 -4.39
CA GLY A 116 -15.82 13.08 -5.80
C GLY A 116 -14.49 12.34 -5.97
N ILE A 117 -14.03 11.62 -4.93
CA ILE A 117 -12.81 10.83 -4.96
C ILE A 117 -13.15 9.41 -5.38
N TYR A 118 -12.38 8.88 -6.32
CA TYR A 118 -12.56 7.50 -6.79
C TYR A 118 -11.22 6.83 -7.11
N PRO A 119 -11.16 5.48 -7.02
CA PRO A 119 -10.03 4.69 -7.53
C PRO A 119 -9.88 4.86 -9.05
N LEU A 120 -8.69 5.24 -9.50
CA LEU A 120 -8.37 5.45 -10.91
C LEU A 120 -7.49 4.33 -11.49
N VAL A 121 -6.46 3.91 -10.75
CA VAL A 121 -5.48 2.93 -11.21
C VAL A 121 -5.37 1.81 -10.19
N GLN A 122 -5.48 0.56 -10.64
CA GLN A 122 -5.16 -0.63 -9.87
C GLN A 122 -3.68 -0.97 -10.06
N THR A 123 -2.92 -1.11 -8.97
CA THR A 123 -1.56 -1.65 -9.06
C THR A 123 -1.59 -3.18 -9.07
N TYR A 124 -0.60 -3.77 -9.72
CA TYR A 124 -0.34 -5.19 -9.76
C TYR A 124 1.01 -5.46 -9.13
N THR A 125 1.12 -6.56 -8.40
CA THR A 125 2.37 -7.02 -7.80
C THR A 125 2.75 -8.39 -8.34
N ARG A 126 4.00 -8.80 -8.09
CA ARG A 126 4.45 -10.16 -8.41
C ARG A 126 3.75 -11.16 -7.49
N LYS A 127 3.19 -12.20 -8.09
CA LYS A 127 2.61 -13.32 -7.38
C LYS A 127 3.68 -14.05 -6.56
N PHE A 128 3.36 -14.49 -5.35
CA PHE A 128 4.27 -15.32 -4.56
C PHE A 128 4.36 -16.74 -5.11
N ALA A 129 5.55 -17.31 -5.05
CA ALA A 129 5.76 -18.72 -5.36
C ALA A 129 5.04 -19.57 -4.30
N GLY A 130 4.36 -20.64 -4.74
CA GLY A 130 3.51 -21.46 -3.86
C GLY A 130 2.06 -21.01 -3.76
N GLU A 131 1.75 -19.75 -4.13
CA GLU A 131 0.38 -19.25 -4.09
C GLU A 131 -0.53 -19.95 -5.11
N ILE A 132 -1.69 -20.41 -4.65
CA ILE A 132 -2.76 -20.93 -5.51
C ILE A 132 -3.64 -19.76 -6.00
N LYS A 133 -3.52 -19.43 -7.29
CA LYS A 133 -4.15 -18.26 -7.90
C LYS A 133 -5.64 -18.11 -7.59
N ASN A 134 -6.43 -19.18 -7.56
CA ASN A 134 -7.88 -19.11 -7.31
C ASN A 134 -8.30 -19.65 -5.94
N ALA A 135 -7.36 -19.70 -4.98
CA ALA A 135 -7.68 -20.14 -3.63
C ALA A 135 -8.64 -19.17 -2.95
N GLY A 136 -9.70 -19.74 -2.38
CA GLY A 136 -10.67 -19.09 -1.50
C GLY A 136 -10.98 -20.03 -0.34
N TYR A 137 -11.57 -19.49 0.72
CA TYR A 137 -11.89 -20.27 1.91
C TYR A 137 -12.99 -21.30 1.63
N VAL A 138 -12.81 -22.53 2.10
CA VAL A 138 -13.80 -23.61 2.00
C VAL A 138 -14.21 -24.07 3.38
N ASP A 139 -13.27 -24.56 4.19
CA ASP A 139 -13.54 -25.14 5.49
C ASP A 139 -12.43 -24.92 6.54
N GLY A 140 -11.24 -24.50 6.12
CA GLY A 140 -10.06 -24.29 6.97
C GLY A 140 -9.33 -25.58 7.35
N SER A 141 -9.70 -26.73 6.77
CA SER A 141 -8.99 -28.00 6.94
C SER A 141 -7.60 -27.97 6.29
N ALA A 142 -6.75 -28.96 6.56
CA ALA A 142 -5.44 -29.06 5.91
C ALA A 142 -5.49 -29.09 4.36
N THR A 143 -6.64 -29.45 3.78
CA THR A 143 -6.89 -29.45 2.33
C THR A 143 -7.57 -28.19 1.81
N ASP A 144 -7.91 -27.24 2.67
CA ASP A 144 -8.45 -25.94 2.27
C ASP A 144 -7.46 -25.22 1.35
N PRO A 145 -7.89 -24.66 0.20
CA PRO A 145 -6.98 -24.00 -0.73
C PRO A 145 -6.10 -22.90 -0.11
N LEU A 146 -6.60 -22.17 0.89
CA LEU A 146 -5.81 -21.15 1.61
C LEU A 146 -4.77 -21.78 2.54
N ARG A 147 -5.09 -22.92 3.15
CA ARG A 147 -4.15 -23.72 3.97
C ARG A 147 -3.04 -24.32 3.11
N VAL A 148 -3.40 -24.83 1.93
CA VAL A 148 -2.44 -25.39 0.98
C VAL A 148 -1.50 -24.31 0.42
N SER A 149 -2.02 -23.13 0.10
CA SER A 149 -1.19 -21.97 -0.30
C SER A 149 -0.14 -21.64 0.76
N ALA A 150 -0.58 -21.48 2.02
CA ALA A 150 0.32 -21.21 3.13
C ALA A 150 1.38 -22.30 3.34
N ALA A 151 1.01 -23.57 3.21
CA ALA A 151 1.95 -24.68 3.33
C ALA A 151 3.00 -24.69 2.21
N ASN A 152 2.63 -24.36 0.97
CA ASN A 152 3.57 -24.24 -0.15
C ASN A 152 4.54 -23.08 0.07
N GLU A 153 4.04 -21.94 0.52
CA GLU A 153 4.83 -20.75 0.87
C GLU A 153 5.78 -21.04 2.04
N GLU A 154 5.33 -21.77 3.06
CA GLU A 154 6.15 -22.20 4.19
C GLU A 154 7.29 -23.12 3.73
N ALA A 155 7.02 -24.06 2.82
CA ALA A 155 8.06 -24.93 2.27
C ALA A 155 9.16 -24.12 1.56
N ILE A 156 8.80 -23.02 0.88
CA ILE A 156 9.77 -22.10 0.27
C ILE A 156 10.52 -21.32 1.36
N PHE A 157 9.82 -20.79 2.36
CA PHE A 157 10.41 -20.07 3.49
C PHE A 157 11.40 -20.94 4.28
N LYS A 158 11.06 -22.21 4.53
CA LYS A 158 11.89 -23.18 5.26
C LYS A 158 12.91 -23.90 4.38
N SER A 159 12.91 -23.67 3.06
CA SER A 159 13.84 -24.33 2.14
C SER A 159 15.31 -24.09 2.48
N LYS A 160 15.59 -22.96 3.15
CA LYS A 160 16.90 -22.61 3.72
C LYS A 160 16.72 -21.83 5.02
N PRO A 161 17.60 -22.02 6.02
CA PRO A 161 17.59 -21.20 7.22
C PRO A 161 17.69 -19.72 6.88
N ARG A 162 16.89 -18.89 7.54
CA ARG A 162 16.78 -17.48 7.19
C ARG A 162 18.11 -16.73 7.34
N GLN A 163 18.95 -17.09 8.31
CA GLN A 163 20.29 -16.49 8.45
C GLN A 163 21.20 -16.70 7.23
N ASP A 164 20.91 -17.69 6.38
CA ASP A 164 21.69 -18.02 5.19
C ASP A 164 21.15 -17.35 3.92
N TRP A 165 20.08 -16.54 4.02
CA TRP A 165 19.50 -15.87 2.85
C TRP A 165 20.36 -14.70 2.40
N ASN A 166 21.06 -14.88 1.28
CA ASN A 166 21.92 -13.87 0.67
C ASN A 166 21.65 -13.68 -0.84
N ASN A 167 22.50 -12.91 -1.50
CA ASN A 167 22.49 -12.59 -2.93
C ASN A 167 23.24 -13.62 -3.81
N GLU A 168 23.73 -14.74 -3.26
CA GLU A 168 24.63 -15.65 -3.96
C GLU A 168 23.93 -16.88 -4.57
N GLY A 169 23.47 -16.75 -5.82
CA GLY A 169 23.22 -17.87 -6.74
C GLY A 169 22.46 -19.09 -6.16
N ASP A 170 22.89 -20.31 -6.49
CA ASP A 170 22.23 -21.56 -6.09
C ASP A 170 22.21 -21.78 -4.56
N LEU A 171 23.03 -21.06 -3.81
CA LEU A 171 23.16 -21.13 -2.35
C LEU A 171 22.32 -20.08 -1.60
N GLY A 172 21.90 -18.98 -2.25
CA GLY A 172 21.07 -17.92 -1.68
C GLY A 172 19.60 -17.93 -2.12
N MET A 173 18.87 -16.87 -1.74
CA MET A 173 17.46 -16.62 -2.10
C MET A 173 17.30 -15.54 -3.18
N ASP A 174 18.42 -15.16 -3.84
CA ASP A 174 18.52 -14.19 -4.93
C ASP A 174 17.96 -12.80 -4.55
N PHE A 175 18.59 -12.18 -3.54
CA PHE A 175 18.26 -10.82 -3.12
C PHE A 175 18.77 -9.79 -4.14
N ASP A 176 17.85 -9.02 -4.74
CA ASP A 176 18.18 -8.06 -5.80
C ASP A 176 18.33 -6.60 -5.32
N GLY A 177 18.38 -6.41 -4.00
CA GLY A 177 18.41 -5.09 -3.36
C GLY A 177 17.04 -4.64 -2.83
N ALA A 178 15.94 -5.28 -3.26
CA ALA A 178 14.60 -5.01 -2.74
C ALA A 178 13.88 -6.29 -2.28
N ILE A 179 14.00 -7.38 -3.05
CA ILE A 179 13.28 -8.62 -2.81
C ILE A 179 14.16 -9.85 -2.98
N TYR A 180 13.78 -10.95 -2.34
CA TYR A 180 14.29 -12.30 -2.57
C TYR A 180 13.52 -12.95 -3.72
N ARG A 181 14.10 -12.96 -4.92
CA ARG A 181 13.39 -13.33 -6.15
C ARG A 181 12.82 -14.75 -6.13
N LYS A 182 13.48 -15.69 -5.44
CA LYS A 182 13.02 -17.09 -5.31
C LYS A 182 11.72 -17.25 -4.51
N VAL A 183 11.28 -16.22 -3.79
CA VAL A 183 10.00 -16.19 -3.07
C VAL A 183 8.83 -15.84 -4.00
N TYR A 184 9.11 -15.35 -5.21
CA TYR A 184 8.11 -14.92 -6.17
C TYR A 184 8.06 -15.90 -7.35
N ASP A 185 6.89 -15.97 -7.98
CA ASP A 185 6.67 -16.66 -9.24
C ASP A 185 7.39 -15.89 -10.39
N ALA A 186 7.24 -16.35 -11.63
CA ALA A 186 7.81 -15.70 -12.81
C ALA A 186 7.52 -14.18 -12.85
N GLU A 187 8.43 -13.37 -13.41
CA GLU A 187 8.30 -11.89 -13.38
C GLU A 187 7.06 -11.34 -14.08
N ASP A 188 6.43 -12.11 -14.96
CA ASP A 188 5.18 -11.79 -15.65
C ASP A 188 3.93 -12.38 -14.95
N ALA A 189 4.11 -13.20 -13.91
CA ALA A 189 3.02 -13.67 -13.06
C ALA A 189 2.59 -12.55 -12.10
N LEU A 190 1.76 -11.64 -12.62
CA LEU A 190 1.27 -10.46 -11.90
C LEU A 190 -0.17 -10.67 -11.39
N VAL A 191 -0.44 -10.13 -10.20
CA VAL A 191 -1.76 -10.20 -9.55
C VAL A 191 -2.20 -8.82 -9.03
N PRO A 192 -3.50 -8.47 -9.15
CA PRO A 192 -4.04 -7.19 -8.68
C PRO A 192 -4.52 -7.24 -7.22
N TYR A 193 -4.00 -8.17 -6.42
CA TYR A 193 -4.47 -8.42 -5.07
C TYR A 193 -3.33 -8.72 -4.10
N GLN A 194 -3.64 -8.66 -2.82
CA GLN A 194 -2.83 -9.11 -1.69
C GLN A 194 -3.66 -10.01 -0.78
N ARG A 195 -2.96 -10.77 0.08
CA ARG A 195 -3.55 -11.51 1.20
C ARG A 195 -2.84 -11.17 2.51
N GLY A 196 -3.49 -11.53 3.61
CA GLY A 196 -2.86 -11.67 4.92
C GLY A 196 -2.39 -13.10 5.14
N LEU A 197 -1.57 -13.27 6.16
CA LEU A 197 -1.00 -14.55 6.59
C LEU A 197 -1.12 -14.70 8.10
N PHE A 198 -1.59 -15.86 8.55
CA PHE A 198 -1.55 -16.27 9.95
C PHE A 198 -0.23 -16.98 10.21
N VAL A 199 0.68 -16.30 10.90
CA VAL A 199 2.02 -16.79 11.23
C VAL A 199 2.01 -17.34 12.66
N ILE A 200 2.50 -18.56 12.84
CA ILE A 200 2.73 -19.17 14.15
C ILE A 200 4.20 -19.03 14.49
N VAL A 201 4.51 -18.56 15.70
CA VAL A 201 5.86 -18.58 16.26
C VAL A 201 5.82 -19.29 17.60
N ALA A 202 6.16 -20.58 17.55
CA ALA A 202 5.97 -21.50 18.66
C ALA A 202 6.87 -22.73 18.53
N THR A 203 6.95 -23.56 19.57
CA THR A 203 7.59 -24.87 19.46
C THR A 203 6.78 -25.79 18.52
N PRO A 204 7.36 -26.90 18.02
CA PRO A 204 6.62 -27.86 17.20
C PRO A 204 5.35 -28.39 17.89
N ASP A 205 5.43 -28.74 19.17
CA ASP A 205 4.28 -29.26 19.94
C ASP A 205 3.17 -28.21 20.08
N MET A 206 3.53 -26.98 20.45
CA MET A 206 2.56 -25.89 20.56
C MET A 206 1.95 -25.52 19.20
N THR A 207 2.73 -25.60 18.12
CA THR A 207 2.22 -25.43 16.76
C THR A 207 1.13 -26.44 16.45
N GLN A 208 1.31 -27.71 16.83
CA GLN A 208 0.30 -28.75 16.65
C GLN A 208 -0.97 -28.45 17.46
N GLU A 209 -0.84 -27.95 18.69
CA GLU A 209 -2.00 -27.58 19.51
C GLU A 209 -2.77 -26.38 18.94
N ILE A 210 -2.07 -25.35 18.44
CA ILE A 210 -2.68 -24.22 17.75
C ILE A 210 -3.43 -24.69 16.50
N VAL A 211 -2.80 -25.55 15.69
CA VAL A 211 -3.42 -26.13 14.49
C VAL A 211 -4.62 -26.99 14.85
N LYS A 212 -4.56 -27.73 15.96
CA LYS A 212 -5.69 -28.49 16.48
C LYS A 212 -6.85 -27.58 16.86
N ALA A 213 -6.60 -26.52 17.64
CA ALA A 213 -7.64 -25.56 18.03
C ALA A 213 -8.30 -24.89 16.81
N TRP A 214 -7.51 -24.60 15.77
CA TRP A 214 -8.04 -24.17 14.47
C TRP A 214 -8.94 -25.24 13.84
N ASN A 215 -8.42 -26.45 13.62
CA ASN A 215 -9.18 -27.52 12.96
C ASN A 215 -10.48 -27.89 13.69
N GLU A 216 -10.46 -27.85 15.02
CA GLU A 216 -11.63 -28.12 15.89
C GLU A 216 -12.56 -26.91 16.03
N LYS A 217 -12.21 -25.77 15.43
CA LYS A 217 -12.93 -24.49 15.53
C LYS A 217 -13.13 -24.05 16.99
N ASP A 218 -12.16 -24.34 17.85
CA ASP A 218 -12.15 -23.90 19.24
C ASP A 218 -11.49 -22.53 19.36
N LEU A 219 -12.30 -21.49 19.27
CA LEU A 219 -11.82 -20.11 19.36
C LEU A 219 -11.16 -19.82 20.70
N THR A 220 -11.67 -20.40 21.80
CA THR A 220 -11.15 -20.08 23.13
C THR A 220 -9.74 -20.63 23.30
N SER A 221 -9.53 -21.89 22.90
CA SER A 221 -8.18 -22.49 22.90
C SER A 221 -7.25 -21.76 21.94
N PHE A 222 -7.71 -21.45 20.72
CA PHE A 222 -6.91 -20.74 19.72
C PHE A 222 -6.41 -19.38 20.25
N VAL A 223 -7.27 -18.60 20.90
CA VAL A 223 -6.94 -17.27 21.44
C VAL A 223 -6.06 -17.36 22.69
N SER A 224 -6.09 -18.48 23.42
CA SER A 224 -5.29 -18.65 24.63
C SER A 224 -3.76 -18.60 24.37
N TYR A 225 -3.34 -18.93 23.15
CA TYR A 225 -1.96 -18.83 22.64
C TYR A 225 -1.52 -17.41 22.26
N GLY A 226 -2.42 -16.43 22.35
CA GLY A 226 -2.13 -15.03 22.07
C GLY A 226 -2.11 -14.69 20.58
N LEU A 227 -2.78 -13.60 20.22
CA LEU A 227 -2.92 -13.06 18.88
C LEU A 227 -2.26 -11.67 18.79
N GLY A 228 -1.34 -11.52 17.85
CA GLY A 228 -0.77 -10.25 17.43
C GLY A 228 -1.47 -9.74 16.18
N ILE A 229 -2.23 -8.65 16.31
CA ILE A 229 -3.01 -8.06 15.21
C ILE A 229 -2.50 -6.68 14.79
N GLY A 230 -2.84 -6.27 13.57
CA GLY A 230 -2.54 -4.93 13.04
C GLY A 230 -3.47 -3.82 13.54
N SER A 231 -3.40 -2.66 12.90
CA SER A 231 -4.41 -1.60 13.06
C SER A 231 -5.70 -1.96 12.31
N ALA A 232 -6.84 -1.41 12.75
CA ALA A 232 -8.16 -1.72 12.20
C ALA A 232 -8.31 -1.36 10.71
N ASP A 233 -7.49 -0.45 10.19
CA ASP A 233 -7.42 -0.05 8.78
C ASP A 233 -6.46 -0.91 7.94
N SER A 234 -5.79 -1.89 8.56
CA SER A 234 -4.86 -2.78 7.86
C SER A 234 -5.62 -3.90 7.15
N GLY A 235 -5.54 -3.90 5.80
CA GLY A 235 -6.15 -4.95 4.97
C GLY A 235 -5.68 -6.36 5.37
N SER A 236 -4.38 -6.61 5.32
CA SER A 236 -3.75 -7.92 5.56
C SER A 236 -3.61 -8.32 7.03
N LYS A 237 -3.49 -7.35 7.96
CA LYS A 237 -3.18 -7.61 9.38
C LYS A 237 -4.38 -7.48 10.30
N TYR A 238 -5.53 -7.07 9.78
CA TYR A 238 -6.75 -6.91 10.54
C TYR A 238 -8.00 -7.30 9.75
N LEU A 239 -8.33 -6.59 8.67
CA LEU A 239 -9.62 -6.77 7.98
C LEU A 239 -9.77 -8.17 7.35
N LEU A 240 -8.76 -8.63 6.61
CA LEU A 240 -8.75 -9.96 6.01
C LEU A 240 -8.70 -11.09 7.05
N PRO A 241 -7.83 -11.04 8.09
CA PRO A 241 -7.87 -12.01 9.17
C PRO A 241 -9.20 -12.01 9.93
N GLU A 242 -9.82 -10.85 10.18
CA GLU A 242 -11.11 -10.75 10.86
C GLU A 242 -12.21 -11.43 10.03
N ALA A 243 -12.26 -11.14 8.73
CA ALA A 243 -13.21 -11.77 7.81
C ALA A 243 -13.02 -13.30 7.77
N LEU A 244 -11.77 -13.78 7.73
CA LEU A 244 -11.47 -15.21 7.76
C LEU A 244 -11.89 -15.86 9.10
N MET A 245 -11.56 -15.25 10.23
CA MET A 245 -11.96 -15.76 11.55
C MET A 245 -13.47 -15.83 11.70
N LYS A 246 -14.20 -14.85 11.17
CA LYS A 246 -15.67 -14.85 11.13
C LYS A 246 -16.23 -15.99 10.29
N LYS A 247 -15.65 -16.28 9.12
CA LYS A 247 -16.01 -17.44 8.30
C LYS A 247 -15.70 -18.77 9.01
N HIS A 248 -14.55 -18.85 9.67
CA HIS A 248 -14.03 -20.10 10.24
C HIS A 248 -14.67 -20.48 11.58
N PHE A 249 -14.66 -19.58 12.56
CA PHE A 249 -15.20 -19.81 13.91
C PHE A 249 -16.70 -19.49 14.02
N GLY A 250 -17.28 -18.87 13.00
CA GLY A 250 -18.70 -18.53 12.93
C GLY A 250 -19.12 -17.65 14.10
N LYS A 251 -20.22 -18.00 14.77
CA LYS A 251 -20.81 -17.20 15.86
C LYS A 251 -19.93 -17.05 17.09
N GLN A 252 -18.88 -17.86 17.23
CA GLN A 252 -17.93 -17.72 18.35
C GLN A 252 -17.11 -16.44 18.23
N PHE A 253 -16.85 -15.97 17.01
CA PHE A 253 -16.05 -14.79 16.72
C PHE A 253 -16.93 -13.64 16.21
N LEU A 254 -17.00 -12.55 16.97
CA LEU A 254 -17.75 -11.36 16.57
C LEU A 254 -16.89 -10.36 15.79
N SER A 255 -15.75 -9.98 16.37
CA SER A 255 -14.74 -9.09 15.79
C SER A 255 -13.46 -9.17 16.61
N PHE A 256 -12.34 -8.68 16.08
CA PHE A 256 -11.14 -8.50 16.89
C PHE A 256 -11.35 -7.50 18.01
N LYS A 257 -12.14 -6.43 17.79
CA LYS A 257 -12.45 -5.45 18.84
C LYS A 257 -13.16 -6.09 20.04
N ASP A 258 -14.14 -6.94 19.79
CA ASP A 258 -14.84 -7.71 20.83
C ASP A 258 -13.88 -8.68 21.53
N LEU A 259 -13.06 -9.38 20.74
CA LEU A 259 -12.09 -10.33 21.27
C LEU A 259 -11.03 -9.64 22.16
N GLN A 260 -10.57 -8.45 21.78
CA GLN A 260 -9.67 -7.63 22.59
C GLN A 260 -10.31 -7.17 23.90
N ALA A 261 -11.61 -6.85 23.90
CA ALA A 261 -12.31 -6.49 25.13
C ALA A 261 -12.44 -7.68 26.10
N LYS A 262 -12.56 -8.91 25.57
CA LYS A 262 -12.68 -10.13 26.36
C LYS A 262 -11.34 -10.75 26.79
N TYR A 263 -10.30 -10.60 25.98
CA TYR A 263 -8.99 -11.22 26.15
C TYR A 263 -7.85 -10.20 25.97
N SER A 264 -7.90 -9.08 26.68
CA SER A 264 -7.02 -7.90 26.46
C SER A 264 -5.53 -8.18 26.54
N GLU A 265 -5.10 -9.16 27.35
CA GLU A 265 -3.69 -9.55 27.47
C GLU A 265 -3.26 -10.58 26.41
N LYS A 266 -4.22 -11.23 25.74
CA LYS A 266 -3.97 -12.23 24.71
C LYS A 266 -4.11 -11.66 23.31
N VAL A 267 -4.91 -10.62 23.10
CA VAL A 267 -5.11 -10.03 21.77
C VAL A 267 -4.56 -8.61 21.76
N ILE A 268 -3.34 -8.46 21.25
CA ILE A 268 -2.61 -7.19 21.30
C ILE A 268 -2.24 -6.68 19.92
N LYS A 269 -2.09 -5.37 19.80
CA LYS A 269 -1.57 -4.75 18.58
C LYS A 269 -0.05 -4.93 18.51
N THR A 270 0.42 -5.86 17.70
CA THR A 270 1.86 -6.10 17.47
C THR A 270 2.11 -6.64 16.05
N LYS A 271 3.36 -6.91 15.70
CA LYS A 271 3.78 -7.39 14.37
C LYS A 271 4.70 -8.59 14.56
N THR A 272 4.74 -9.51 13.59
CA THR A 272 5.64 -10.68 13.62
C THR A 272 7.10 -10.28 13.83
N LYS A 273 7.55 -9.18 13.22
CA LYS A 273 8.91 -8.63 13.42
C LYS A 273 9.25 -8.20 14.86
N LYS A 274 8.25 -8.18 15.76
CA LYS A 274 8.41 -7.89 17.19
C LYS A 274 8.17 -9.13 18.05
N ALA A 275 8.12 -10.31 17.43
CA ALA A 275 8.03 -11.59 18.11
C ALA A 275 9.04 -11.69 19.25
N ASN A 276 10.30 -11.39 18.96
CA ASN A 276 11.39 -11.53 19.92
C ASN A 276 11.39 -10.49 21.06
N ASP A 277 10.53 -9.46 21.03
CA ASP A 277 10.39 -8.52 22.14
C ASP A 277 9.84 -9.25 23.38
N GLN A 278 10.48 -9.08 24.54
CA GLN A 278 10.06 -9.71 25.82
C GLN A 278 8.56 -9.56 26.10
N LYS A 279 7.99 -8.38 25.87
CA LYS A 279 6.55 -8.10 26.09
C LYS A 279 5.60 -8.91 25.19
N ASN A 280 6.11 -9.53 24.13
CA ASN A 280 5.34 -10.31 23.17
C ASN A 280 5.66 -11.81 23.27
N GLU A 281 6.43 -12.27 24.26
CA GLU A 281 6.85 -13.68 24.38
C GLU A 281 5.67 -14.67 24.45
N ASN A 282 4.53 -14.22 25.00
CA ASN A 282 3.30 -14.99 25.15
C ASN A 282 2.34 -14.86 23.94
N ILE A 283 2.79 -14.23 22.85
CA ILE A 283 2.03 -14.11 21.60
C ILE A 283 2.65 -15.07 20.60
N HIS A 284 1.87 -16.08 20.21
CA HIS A 284 2.33 -17.15 19.32
C HIS A 284 1.68 -17.10 17.94
N ILE A 285 0.61 -16.34 17.74
CA ILE A 285 -0.08 -16.22 16.45
C ILE A 285 -0.06 -14.76 16.03
N PHE A 286 0.44 -14.47 14.82
CA PHE A 286 0.57 -13.11 14.30
C PHE A 286 -0.14 -12.99 12.96
N MET A 287 -0.80 -11.86 12.75
CA MET A 287 -1.35 -11.47 11.45
C MET A 287 -0.33 -10.61 10.72
N ASP A 288 0.16 -11.09 9.56
CA ASP A 288 1.10 -10.36 8.72
C ASP A 288 0.63 -10.28 7.27
N ASN A 289 1.39 -9.56 6.45
CA ASN A 289 1.23 -9.63 5.01
C ASN A 289 1.68 -11.01 4.50
N GLU A 290 0.97 -11.55 3.52
CA GLU A 290 1.48 -12.68 2.72
C GLU A 290 2.87 -12.35 2.17
N GLY A 291 3.76 -13.35 2.20
CA GLY A 291 5.13 -13.21 1.69
C GLY A 291 6.00 -12.14 2.39
N PHE A 292 5.70 -11.73 3.62
CA PHE A 292 6.47 -10.70 4.36
C PHE A 292 7.99 -10.93 4.37
N TYR A 293 8.39 -12.20 4.33
CA TYR A 293 9.77 -12.65 4.33
C TYR A 293 10.49 -12.38 3.01
N GLY A 294 9.75 -12.25 1.90
CA GLY A 294 10.29 -12.06 0.55
C GLY A 294 10.78 -10.65 0.24
N TYR A 295 10.28 -9.63 0.95
CA TYR A 295 10.73 -8.23 0.82
C TYR A 295 11.33 -7.67 2.12
N SER A 296 11.53 -8.52 3.13
CA SER A 296 12.23 -8.15 4.36
C SER A 296 13.65 -8.69 4.31
N LYS A 297 14.62 -7.83 4.01
CA LYS A 297 16.04 -8.17 4.01
C LYS A 297 16.46 -8.79 5.34
N VAL A 298 17.27 -9.84 5.28
CA VAL A 298 17.90 -10.47 6.44
C VAL A 298 19.00 -9.56 6.97
N GLU A 299 18.95 -9.34 8.28
CA GLU A 299 19.90 -8.52 9.04
C GLU A 299 20.62 -9.40 10.07
N SER A 300 21.72 -8.91 10.66
CA SER A 300 22.47 -9.66 11.67
C SER A 300 21.65 -10.01 12.91
N ASN A 301 20.65 -9.18 13.24
CA ASN A 301 19.63 -9.45 14.24
C ASN A 301 18.26 -9.55 13.55
N ASP A 302 18.09 -10.56 12.71
CA ASP A 302 16.89 -10.72 11.89
C ASP A 302 15.64 -10.92 12.78
N PRO A 303 14.63 -10.04 12.68
CA PRO A 303 13.45 -10.08 13.54
C PRO A 303 12.50 -11.25 13.26
N TYR A 304 12.76 -12.02 12.19
CA TYR A 304 11.99 -13.19 11.81
C TYR A 304 12.77 -14.49 12.03
N THR A 305 13.81 -14.43 12.85
CA THR A 305 14.51 -15.59 13.39
C THR A 305 14.21 -15.64 14.90
N PRO A 306 13.46 -16.62 15.40
CA PRO A 306 13.13 -16.71 16.83
C PRO A 306 14.39 -16.72 17.69
N SER A 307 14.45 -15.83 18.69
CA SER A 307 15.61 -15.70 19.56
C SER A 307 15.73 -16.90 20.50
N ALA A 308 16.93 -17.45 20.64
CA ALA A 308 17.21 -18.50 21.62
C ALA A 308 17.03 -18.02 23.08
N GLU A 309 17.10 -16.71 23.33
CA GLU A 309 16.93 -16.11 24.66
C GLU A 309 15.45 -15.95 25.03
N THR A 310 14.65 -15.32 24.16
CA THR A 310 13.25 -15.00 24.45
C THR A 310 12.26 -16.06 23.92
N ARG A 311 12.68 -16.90 22.97
CA ARG A 311 11.85 -17.90 22.29
C ARG A 311 12.60 -19.23 22.06
N PRO A 312 13.14 -19.85 23.13
CA PRO A 312 13.95 -21.07 22.99
C PRO A 312 13.16 -22.20 22.32
N GLY A 313 13.74 -22.79 21.28
CA GLY A 313 13.16 -23.92 20.55
C GLY A 313 11.91 -23.62 19.73
N GLN A 314 11.55 -22.33 19.57
CA GLN A 314 10.43 -21.93 18.73
C GLN A 314 10.88 -21.72 17.28
N GLU A 315 9.95 -21.96 16.35
CA GLU A 315 10.12 -21.74 14.92
C GLU A 315 8.95 -20.95 14.35
N ILE A 316 9.15 -20.38 13.16
CA ILE A 316 8.08 -19.76 12.39
C ILE A 316 7.42 -20.82 11.49
N SER A 317 6.10 -20.93 11.55
CA SER A 317 5.27 -21.79 10.69
C SER A 317 4.06 -21.00 10.16
N PHE A 318 3.47 -21.43 9.04
CA PHE A 318 2.36 -20.72 8.42
C PHE A 318 1.07 -21.50 8.57
N LEU A 319 0.08 -20.90 9.21
CA LEU A 319 -1.21 -21.55 9.41
C LEU A 319 -2.04 -21.49 8.13
N THR A 320 -2.40 -20.30 7.67
CA THR A 320 -3.26 -20.06 6.50
C THR A 320 -3.03 -18.67 5.93
N VAL A 321 -3.14 -18.51 4.61
CA VAL A 321 -3.37 -17.18 4.01
C VAL A 321 -4.85 -16.81 4.14
N THR A 322 -5.20 -15.57 3.84
CA THR A 322 -6.58 -15.08 3.82
C THR A 322 -7.17 -15.08 2.41
N GLU A 323 -8.43 -14.68 2.31
CA GLU A 323 -9.03 -14.24 1.04
C GLU A 323 -8.24 -13.09 0.40
N LYS A 324 -8.56 -12.78 -0.85
CA LYS A 324 -7.93 -11.72 -1.62
C LYS A 324 -8.58 -10.38 -1.36
N LEU A 325 -7.75 -9.37 -1.13
CA LEU A 325 -8.15 -7.97 -1.17
C LEU A 325 -7.43 -7.30 -2.35
N PRO A 326 -8.07 -6.38 -3.10
CA PRO A 326 -7.36 -5.62 -4.12
C PRO A 326 -6.07 -5.00 -3.58
N TYR A 327 -5.06 -4.95 -4.43
CA TYR A 327 -3.80 -4.29 -4.09
C TYR A 327 -3.99 -2.78 -4.08
N ASN A 328 -2.92 -2.02 -3.88
CA ASN A 328 -3.00 -0.57 -3.78
C ASN A 328 -3.66 0.06 -5.02
N VAL A 329 -4.34 1.18 -4.80
CA VAL A 329 -4.98 1.94 -5.86
C VAL A 329 -4.54 3.40 -5.83
N ALA A 330 -4.40 4.01 -6.99
CA ALA A 330 -4.32 5.46 -7.08
C ALA A 330 -5.72 6.04 -6.90
N LEU A 331 -5.87 6.97 -5.97
CA LEU A 331 -7.09 7.77 -5.84
C LEU A 331 -6.93 9.09 -6.60
N VAL A 332 -8.03 9.57 -7.17
CA VAL A 332 -8.09 10.87 -7.84
C VAL A 332 -9.36 11.62 -7.44
N ASN A 333 -9.31 12.95 -7.45
CA ASN A 333 -10.47 13.79 -7.15
C ASN A 333 -11.07 14.39 -8.43
N SER A 334 -12.27 13.94 -8.82
CA SER A 334 -13.01 14.46 -9.99
C SER A 334 -13.33 15.96 -9.92
N LYS A 335 -13.30 16.56 -8.72
CA LYS A 335 -13.54 18.00 -8.53
C LYS A 335 -12.30 18.85 -8.83
N THR A 336 -11.11 18.26 -8.90
CA THR A 336 -9.87 18.98 -9.25
C THR A 336 -9.30 18.53 -10.59
N ILE A 337 -9.51 17.26 -10.97
CA ILE A 337 -9.04 16.70 -12.24
C ILE A 337 -10.25 16.28 -13.10
N PRO A 338 -10.41 16.88 -14.30
CA PRO A 338 -11.41 16.43 -15.27
C PRO A 338 -11.24 14.97 -15.71
N THR A 339 -12.33 14.32 -16.10
CA THR A 339 -12.35 12.87 -16.38
C THR A 339 -11.41 12.45 -17.52
N ASP A 340 -11.31 13.24 -18.59
CA ASP A 340 -10.38 13.02 -19.70
C ASP A 340 -8.91 13.09 -19.25
N VAL A 341 -8.57 14.07 -18.42
CA VAL A 341 -7.24 14.20 -17.81
C VAL A 341 -6.95 13.04 -16.87
N ALA A 342 -7.91 12.64 -16.03
CA ALA A 342 -7.76 11.50 -15.14
C ALA A 342 -7.54 10.20 -15.93
N LYS A 343 -8.29 9.97 -17.01
CA LYS A 343 -8.09 8.81 -17.90
C LYS A 343 -6.71 8.83 -18.54
N ALA A 344 -6.25 9.98 -19.03
CA ALA A 344 -4.90 10.12 -19.59
C ALA A 344 -3.82 9.84 -18.53
N LEU A 345 -3.97 10.31 -17.29
CA LEU A 345 -3.07 9.96 -16.19
C LEU A 345 -3.05 8.46 -15.92
N GLY A 346 -4.22 7.81 -15.90
CA GLY A 346 -4.34 6.37 -15.71
C GLY A 346 -3.61 5.59 -16.81
N GLN A 347 -3.78 5.99 -18.07
CA GLN A 347 -3.07 5.36 -19.20
C GLN A 347 -1.56 5.64 -19.16
N ALA A 348 -1.13 6.83 -18.74
CA ALA A 348 0.29 7.11 -18.53
C ALA A 348 0.93 6.15 -17.51
N PHE A 349 0.23 5.75 -16.45
CA PHE A 349 0.71 4.69 -15.55
C PHE A 349 0.82 3.33 -16.25
N VAL A 350 -0.18 2.95 -17.06
CA VAL A 350 -0.14 1.69 -17.84
C VAL A 350 1.03 1.67 -18.82
N GLU A 351 1.39 2.82 -19.40
CA GLU A 351 2.50 2.96 -20.34
C GLU A 351 3.89 2.99 -19.68
N LEU A 352 3.99 3.03 -18.35
CA LEU A 352 5.26 2.79 -17.66
C LEU A 352 5.69 1.33 -17.89
N GLN A 353 6.37 1.08 -19.01
CA GLN A 353 6.83 -0.25 -19.41
C GLN A 353 7.86 -0.81 -18.41
N LYS A 354 8.15 -2.11 -18.56
CA LYS A 354 9.27 -2.78 -17.87
C LYS A 354 10.59 -2.09 -18.27
N GLY A 355 11.04 -1.15 -17.45
CA GLY A 355 12.23 -0.31 -17.65
C GLY A 355 12.07 1.07 -17.01
N ASP A 356 10.92 1.71 -17.23
CA ASP A 356 10.62 3.06 -16.71
C ASP A 356 9.84 3.04 -15.39
N ASN A 357 9.25 1.90 -15.03
CA ASN A 357 8.58 1.68 -13.74
C ASN A 357 9.55 1.51 -12.55
N SER A 358 10.65 2.27 -12.56
CA SER A 358 11.68 2.24 -11.51
C SER A 358 11.13 2.61 -10.14
N TRP A 359 10.23 3.58 -10.06
CA TRP A 359 9.53 3.93 -8.82
C TRP A 359 8.61 2.81 -8.34
N GLY A 360 7.69 2.33 -9.19
CA GLY A 360 6.71 1.33 -8.79
C GLY A 360 7.35 0.05 -8.26
N ALA A 361 8.44 -0.39 -8.89
CA ALA A 361 9.22 -1.54 -8.42
C ALA A 361 9.70 -1.40 -6.96
N THR A 362 10.08 -0.18 -6.52
CA THR A 362 10.46 0.07 -5.12
C THR A 362 9.30 -0.04 -4.13
N GLN A 363 8.06 0.13 -4.62
CA GLN A 363 6.83 0.07 -3.83
C GLN A 363 6.12 -1.29 -3.97
N GLY A 364 6.69 -2.23 -4.73
CA GLY A 364 6.05 -3.50 -5.09
C GLY A 364 4.92 -3.37 -6.13
N PHE A 365 4.84 -2.24 -6.85
CA PHE A 365 3.92 -1.99 -7.96
C PHE A 365 4.62 -2.34 -9.28
N ASN A 366 4.43 -3.56 -9.77
CA ASN A 366 5.11 -4.09 -10.94
C ASN A 366 4.34 -3.85 -12.25
N SER A 367 3.06 -3.54 -12.18
CA SER A 367 2.24 -3.09 -13.33
C SER A 367 1.00 -2.34 -12.86
N TYR A 368 0.21 -1.83 -13.81
CA TYR A 368 -0.93 -0.97 -13.58
C TYR A 368 -2.06 -1.29 -14.55
N ALA A 369 -3.31 -1.09 -14.13
CA ALA A 369 -4.47 -1.06 -15.01
C ALA A 369 -5.41 0.09 -14.64
N VAL A 370 -6.05 0.70 -15.63
CA VAL A 370 -7.10 1.71 -15.39
C VAL A 370 -8.35 1.02 -14.85
N ILE A 371 -8.93 1.61 -13.81
CA ILE A 371 -10.20 1.18 -13.22
C ILE A 371 -11.34 1.93 -13.93
N GLU A 372 -11.89 1.33 -14.98
CA GLU A 372 -12.98 1.93 -15.77
C GLU A 372 -14.31 2.02 -15.00
N ASN A 373 -14.58 1.05 -14.12
CA ASN A 373 -15.77 1.00 -13.29
C ASN A 373 -15.39 0.67 -11.84
N PRO A 374 -15.15 1.69 -10.99
CA PRO A 374 -14.72 1.48 -9.61
C PRO A 374 -15.74 0.76 -8.74
N GLU A 375 -17.04 0.86 -9.04
CA GLU A 375 -18.08 0.17 -8.28
C GLU A 375 -17.95 -1.35 -8.42
N ASP A 376 -17.82 -1.85 -9.64
CA ASP A 376 -17.73 -3.29 -9.89
C ASP A 376 -16.31 -3.84 -9.69
N ALA A 377 -15.29 -3.13 -10.19
CA ALA A 377 -13.92 -3.64 -10.21
C ALA A 377 -13.18 -3.51 -8.87
N TYR A 378 -13.66 -2.65 -7.96
CA TYR A 378 -13.00 -2.38 -6.69
C TYR A 378 -13.96 -2.49 -5.50
N TRP A 379 -14.99 -1.64 -5.41
CA TRP A 379 -15.83 -1.57 -4.22
C TRP A 379 -16.65 -2.83 -3.96
N LYS A 380 -17.19 -3.45 -5.01
CA LYS A 380 -17.89 -4.73 -4.92
C LYS A 380 -16.97 -5.83 -4.41
N VAL A 381 -15.75 -5.92 -4.96
CA VAL A 381 -14.74 -6.89 -4.53
C VAL A 381 -14.39 -6.70 -3.05
N LEU A 382 -14.14 -5.46 -2.60
CA LEU A 382 -13.88 -5.17 -1.18
C LEU A 382 -15.01 -5.67 -0.27
N LYS A 383 -16.26 -5.36 -0.64
CA LYS A 383 -17.45 -5.75 0.13
C LYS A 383 -17.65 -7.27 0.15
N GLU A 384 -17.48 -7.95 -0.97
CA GLU A 384 -17.65 -9.41 -1.05
C GLU A 384 -16.58 -10.15 -0.24
N THR A 385 -15.34 -9.64 -0.24
CA THR A 385 -14.24 -10.23 0.52
C THR A 385 -14.41 -10.02 2.03
N LEU A 386 -14.71 -8.79 2.46
CA LEU A 386 -14.68 -8.40 3.87
C LEU A 386 -16.02 -8.61 4.60
N GLY A 387 -17.11 -8.82 3.85
CA GLY A 387 -18.47 -8.88 4.38
C GLY A 387 -18.99 -7.51 4.77
#